data_AF-A0A2J6QIY2-F1
#
_entry.id   AF-A0A2J6QIY2-F1
#
_cell.length_a   1.000
_cell.length_b   1.000
_cell.length_c   1.000
_cell.angle_alpha   90.00
_cell.angle_beta   90.00
_cell.angle_gamma   90.00
#
_symmetry.space_group_name_H-M   'P 1'
#
loop_
_entity.id
_entity.type
_entity.pdbx_description
1 polymer ?
#
loop_
_entity_poly.entity_id
_entity_poly.type
_entity_poly.pdbx_seq_one_letter_code
_entity_poly.pdbx_strand_id
1 'polypeptide(L)' 'GWTNSGVRVVIYQWLVKRERVSVFPAYMIKGYIHSITFSDICIVDIFEDFIIDKLLPLYNLYPGPRLVIIIDNISVY' A
#
# COMPACT_ATOMS: atom_id res chain seq x y z
N GLY A 1 -30.31 -2.11 13.45
CA GLY A 1 -31.06 -0.84 13.58
C GLY A 1 -32.51 -1.11 13.21
N TRP A 2 -33.44 -0.42 13.85
CA TRP A 2 -34.87 -0.54 13.57
C TRP A 2 -35.36 0.75 12.88
N THR A 3 -36.29 0.63 11.93
CA THR A 3 -36.91 1.77 11.23
C THR A 3 -38.35 1.42 10.83
N ASN A 4 -39.16 2.46 10.62
CA ASN A 4 -40.51 2.33 10.08
C ASN A 4 -40.50 1.85 8.62
N SER A 5 -41.56 1.12 8.24
CA SER A 5 -41.77 0.61 6.88
C SER A 5 -41.65 1.71 5.83
N GLY A 6 -40.80 1.49 4.84
CA GLY A 6 -40.57 2.43 3.73
C GLY A 6 -39.39 3.38 3.91
N VAL A 7 -38.73 3.39 5.07
CA VAL A 7 -37.55 4.23 5.32
C VAL A 7 -36.29 3.36 5.39
N ARG A 8 -35.21 3.76 4.72
CA ARG A 8 -33.94 3.02 4.71
C ARG A 8 -33.25 3.11 6.07
N VAL A 9 -33.02 1.99 6.76
CA VAL A 9 -32.15 1.98 7.95
C VAL A 9 -30.71 2.25 7.51
N VAL A 10 -30.05 3.22 8.14
CA VAL A 10 -28.59 3.35 8.11
C VAL A 10 -28.04 2.80 9.42
N ILE A 11 -27.23 1.75 9.35
CA ILE A 11 -26.54 1.18 10.52
C ILE A 11 -25.06 1.52 10.37
N TYR A 12 -24.53 2.33 11.28
CA TYR A 12 -23.09 2.53 11.41
C TYR A 12 -22.53 1.39 12.26
N GLN A 13 -21.88 0.43 11.60
CA GLN A 13 -21.09 -0.60 12.27
C GLN A 13 -19.62 -0.33 12.02
N TRP A 14 -18.84 -0.28 13.10
CA TRP A 14 -17.39 -0.34 13.01
C TRP A 14 -17.00 -1.70 12.43
N LEU A 15 -16.01 -1.73 11.52
CA LEU A 15 -15.51 -2.96 10.92
C LEU A 15 -14.69 -3.74 11.96
N VAL A 16 -15.37 -4.47 12.84
CA VAL A 16 -14.74 -5.22 13.95
C VAL A 16 -14.03 -6.50 13.46
N LYS A 17 -14.40 -7.04 12.29
CA LYS A 17 -13.82 -8.26 11.71
C LYS A 17 -13.79 -8.18 10.19
N ARG A 18 -12.76 -7.55 9.62
CA ARG A 18 -12.41 -7.72 8.20
C ARG A 18 -10.90 -7.97 8.10
N GLU A 19 -10.52 -8.87 7.20
CA GLU A 19 -9.13 -8.99 6.76
C GLU A 19 -8.68 -7.61 6.27
N ARG A 20 -7.64 -7.08 6.90
CA ARG A 20 -7.03 -5.83 6.46
C ARG A 20 -5.99 -6.22 5.42
N VAL A 21 -6.00 -5.48 4.32
CA VAL A 21 -5.02 -5.66 3.26
C VAL A 21 -4.26 -4.35 3.15
N SER A 22 -2.96 -4.46 3.28
CA SER A 22 -2.00 -3.38 3.12
C SER A 22 -1.46 -3.40 1.70
N VAL A 23 -1.20 -2.22 1.15
CA VAL A 23 -0.66 -2.06 -0.20
C VAL A 23 0.53 -1.13 -0.14
N PHE A 24 1.65 -1.53 -0.76
CA PHE A 24 2.77 -0.64 -1.04
C PHE A 24 2.84 -0.31 -2.51
N PRO A 25 2.30 0.85 -2.91
CA PRO A 25 2.39 1.30 -4.27
C PRO A 25 3.63 2.18 -4.49
N ALA A 26 4.33 1.92 -5.59
CA ALA A 26 5.42 2.74 -6.08
C ALA A 26 5.00 3.47 -7.36
N TYR A 27 5.26 4.78 -7.36
CA TYR A 27 4.92 5.67 -8.47
C TYR A 27 6.14 6.46 -8.92
N MET A 28 6.18 6.75 -10.21
CA MET A 28 7.07 7.72 -10.84
C MET A 28 6.23 8.89 -11.37
N ILE A 29 6.89 9.98 -11.76
CA ILE A 29 6.23 11.13 -12.42
C ILE A 29 5.41 10.69 -13.65
N LYS A 30 5.86 9.64 -14.35
CA LYS A 30 5.17 9.08 -15.53
C LYS A 30 4.02 8.13 -15.19
N GLY A 31 3.78 7.83 -13.92
CA GLY A 31 2.68 6.99 -13.46
C GLY A 31 3.11 5.80 -12.60
N TYR A 32 2.24 4.81 -12.53
CA TYR A 32 2.41 3.60 -11.73
C TYR A 32 3.61 2.76 -12.19
N ILE A 33 4.39 2.26 -11.23
CA ILE A 33 5.52 1.36 -11.49
C ILE A 33 5.14 -0.06 -11.08
N HIS A 34 4.89 -0.24 -9.78
CA HIS A 34 4.65 -1.54 -9.19
C HIS A 34 3.95 -1.37 -7.84
N SER A 35 3.26 -2.41 -7.38
CA SER A 35 2.72 -2.47 -6.03
C SER A 35 2.74 -3.89 -5.50
N ILE A 36 2.98 -4.02 -4.21
CA ILE A 36 2.72 -5.28 -3.50
C ILE A 36 1.51 -5.13 -2.59
N THR A 37 0.85 -6.25 -2.36
CA THR A 37 -0.35 -6.36 -1.55
C THR A 37 -0.15 -7.49 -0.55
N PHE A 38 -0.37 -7.21 0.73
CA PHE A 38 -0.15 -8.17 1.80
C PHE A 38 -1.23 -8.03 2.87
N SER A 39 -1.62 -9.14 3.49
CA SER A 39 -2.69 -9.19 4.50
C SER A 39 -2.23 -8.86 5.92
N ASP A 40 -0.91 -8.81 6.13
CA ASP A 40 -0.31 -8.69 7.46
C ASP A 40 0.17 -7.26 7.77
N ILE A 41 0.73 -7.09 8.97
CA ILE A 41 1.38 -5.85 9.38
C ILE A 41 2.65 -5.67 8.54
N CYS A 42 2.98 -4.43 8.17
CA CYS A 42 4.25 -4.17 7.52
C CYS A 42 5.39 -4.47 8.49
N ILE A 43 6.24 -5.42 8.11
CA ILE A 43 7.50 -5.72 8.78
C ILE A 43 8.63 -5.14 7.91
N VAL A 44 9.75 -4.77 8.53
CA VAL A 44 10.94 -4.24 7.85
C VAL A 44 11.33 -5.12 6.66
N ASP A 45 11.33 -6.44 6.85
CA ASP A 45 11.68 -7.44 5.83
C ASP A 45 10.82 -7.30 4.56
N ILE A 46 9.49 -7.16 4.70
CA ILE A 46 8.58 -7.02 3.56
C ILE A 46 8.89 -5.75 2.77
N PHE A 47 9.25 -4.68 3.48
CA PHE A 47 9.62 -3.42 2.87
C PHE A 47 10.98 -3.51 2.17
N GLU A 48 11.99 -4.09 2.81
CA GLU A 48 13.32 -4.29 2.21
C GLU A 48 13.25 -5.18 0.96
N ASP A 49 12.53 -6.30 1.03
CA ASP A 49 12.30 -7.19 -0.11
C ASP A 49 11.59 -6.45 -1.25
N PHE A 50 10.61 -5.60 -0.94
CA PHE A 50 9.95 -4.78 -1.96
C PHE A 50 10.91 -3.83 -2.65
N ILE A 51 11.76 -3.12 -1.89
CA ILE A 51 12.73 -2.19 -2.46
C ILE A 51 13.77 -2.95 -3.29
N ILE A 52 14.38 -4.00 -2.73
CA ILE A 52 15.50 -4.71 -3.33
C ILE A 52 15.06 -5.53 -4.55
N ASP A 53 13.98 -6.32 -4.41
CA ASP A 53 13.62 -7.30 -5.44
C ASP A 53 12.63 -6.78 -6.47
N LYS A 54 11.84 -5.75 -6.12
CA LYS A 54 10.81 -5.22 -7.04
C LYS A 54 11.16 -3.85 -7.57
N LEU A 55 11.68 -2.96 -6.74
CA LEU A 55 11.81 -1.56 -7.08
C LEU A 55 13.16 -1.24 -7.74
N LEU A 56 14.27 -1.69 -7.14
CA LEU A 56 15.63 -1.47 -7.66
C LEU A 56 15.85 -2.04 -9.07
N PRO A 57 15.36 -3.24 -9.44
CA PRO A 57 15.57 -3.79 -10.78
C PRO A 57 14.86 -3.02 -11.89
N LEU A 58 13.82 -2.25 -11.54
CA LEU A 58 13.09 -1.39 -12.48
C LEU A 58 13.80 -0.04 -12.69
N TYR A 59 14.85 0.24 -11.95
CA TYR A 59 15.65 1.44 -12.13
C TYR A 59 16.62 1.32 -13.29
N ASN A 60 16.83 2.47 -13.95
CA ASN A 60 17.60 2.50 -15.17
C ASN A 60 19.03 2.05 -14.91
N LEU A 61 19.46 1.04 -15.67
CA LEU A 61 20.86 0.70 -15.81
C LEU A 61 21.60 1.88 -16.45
N TYR A 62 22.88 2.03 -16.09
CA TYR A 62 23.74 3.03 -16.70
C TYR A 62 23.76 2.88 -18.23
N PRO A 63 23.67 3.97 -19.04
CA PRO A 63 23.77 5.38 -18.69
C PRO A 63 22.41 6.11 -18.53
N GLY A 64 21.48 5.55 -17.76
CA GLY A 64 20.20 6.19 -17.47
C GLY A 64 20.26 7.36 -16.47
N PRO A 65 19.18 8.16 -16.40
CA PRO A 65 19.05 9.24 -15.41
C PRO A 65 19.05 8.67 -13.98
N ARG A 66 19.67 9.40 -13.04
CA ARG A 66 19.65 9.06 -11.62
C ARG A 66 18.23 9.17 -11.07
N LEU A 67 17.81 8.17 -10.32
CA LEU A 67 16.48 8.12 -9.71
C LEU A 67 16.61 8.33 -8.20
N VAL A 68 15.61 8.98 -7.61
CA VAL A 68 15.53 9.27 -6.18
C VAL A 68 14.27 8.61 -5.64
N ILE A 69 14.40 7.87 -4.55
CA ILE A 69 13.27 7.27 -3.84
C ILE A 69 12.86 8.24 -2.73
N ILE A 70 11.56 8.54 -2.65
CA ILE A 70 10.97 9.37 -1.60
C ILE A 70 9.99 8.49 -0.83
N ILE A 71 10.19 8.37 0.47
CA ILE A 71 9.45 7.49 1.37
C ILE A 71 9.08 8.30 2.61
N ASP A 72 7.95 7.98 3.24
CA ASP A 72 7.57 8.61 4.50
C ASP A 72 8.46 8.12 5.66
N ASN A 73 8.54 8.91 6.73
CA ASN A 73 9.33 8.55 7.91
C ASN A 73 8.55 7.60 8.82
N ILE A 74 8.04 6.50 8.25
CA ILE A 74 7.28 5.52 9.01
C ILE A 74 8.24 4.65 9.83
N SER A 75 7.95 4.53 11.12
CA SER A 75 8.68 3.58 11.98
C SER A 75 8.12 2.19 11.74
N VAL A 76 8.90 1.36 11.04
CA VAL A 76 8.62 -0.06 10.87
C VAL A 76 9.34 -0.78 12.01
N TYR A 77 8.65 -1.03 13.13
CA TYR A 77 9.14 -1.78 14.29
C TYR A 77 8.65 -3.22 14.27
#